data_AF-A0A316LBB7-F1
#
_entry.id   AF-A0A316LBB7-F1
#
_cell.length_a   1.000
_cell.length_b   1.000
_cell.length_c   1.000
_cell.angle_alpha   90.00
_cell.angle_beta   90.00
_cell.angle_gamma   90.00
#
_symmetry.space_group_name_H-M   'P 1'
#
loop_
_entity.id
_entity.type
_entity.pdbx_description
1 polymer ?
#
loop_
_entity_poly.entity_id
_entity_poly.type
_entity_poly.pdbx_seq_one_letter_code
_entity_poly.pdbx_strand_id
1 'polypeptide(L)'
;MAKFCKECGTRLDEATGLCPKCNPNAVTSQEQNEKPEAKRSAAAQEQNTESISKKSAGGQLPSKKEKKAQIKRENKRIKQEKKREKRAAMSRGQKVRRFFLKLLLIVLLFGILAGGTTAALVYFDVVDIPFVETLLVSMGLKEREALPHQGQDPSNDHGDLPQASGTFEVTPPDADSYFEDNATILSKIDANDSTTVTTEAETCDTLAERGLDEYPITTEYSMTGDYSEATEISQGSSTKHPTYQTYYVSKNGDVWTIFMINGAIMANPVSYNIQSDLDAQVILSESNTVMSYDGTTNRFYETIPNKSSLIVKTVDRIDAETLENLTIGAIDER
;
A
#
# COMPACT_ATOMS: atom_id res chain seq x y z
N MET A 1 0.95 -34.85 17.01
CA MET A 1 0.67 -33.50 16.47
C MET A 1 1.77 -32.57 16.94
N ALA A 2 2.49 -31.90 16.03
CA ALA A 2 3.53 -30.95 16.41
C ALA A 2 2.91 -29.72 17.12
N LYS A 3 3.61 -29.18 18.12
CA LYS A 3 3.20 -27.96 18.84
C LYS A 3 4.08 -26.80 18.38
N PHE A 4 3.48 -25.62 18.20
CA PHE A 4 4.15 -24.43 17.67
C PHE A 4 4.09 -23.27 18.67
N CYS A 5 5.10 -22.40 18.64
CA CYS A 5 5.18 -21.23 19.48
C CYS A 5 4.13 -20.17 19.09
N LYS A 6 3.31 -19.73 20.05
CA LYS A 6 2.27 -18.72 19.82
C LYS A 6 2.79 -17.31 19.53
N GLU A 7 4.07 -17.03 19.80
CA GLU A 7 4.65 -15.68 19.59
C GLU A 7 5.45 -15.56 18.29
N CYS A 8 6.03 -16.64 17.76
CA CYS A 8 6.90 -16.59 16.58
C CYS A 8 6.69 -17.74 15.57
N GLY A 9 5.64 -18.55 15.72
CA GLY A 9 5.29 -19.66 14.81
C GLY A 9 6.26 -20.84 14.78
N THR A 10 7.45 -20.72 15.38
CA THR A 10 8.50 -21.76 15.34
C THR A 10 8.05 -23.02 16.09
N ARG A 11 8.27 -24.20 15.52
CA ARG A 11 8.00 -25.49 16.17
C ARG A 11 8.70 -25.57 17.52
N LEU A 12 7.98 -26.02 18.55
CA LEU A 12 8.52 -26.19 19.89
C LEU A 12 9.42 -27.42 19.92
N ASP A 13 10.45 -27.36 20.76
CA ASP A 13 11.26 -28.53 21.07
C ASP A 13 10.41 -29.59 21.79
N GLU A 14 10.58 -30.86 21.44
CA GLU A 14 9.69 -31.95 21.87
C GLU A 14 10.03 -32.49 23.26
N ALA A 15 11.28 -32.33 23.71
CA ALA A 15 11.73 -32.74 25.04
C ALA A 15 11.38 -31.70 26.13
N THR A 16 11.53 -30.41 25.81
CA THR A 16 11.35 -29.29 26.76
C THR A 16 10.00 -28.57 26.62
N GLY A 17 9.34 -28.68 25.47
CA GLY A 17 8.13 -27.92 25.14
C GLY A 17 8.34 -26.42 24.98
N LEU A 18 9.60 -25.96 24.93
CA LEU A 18 9.97 -24.54 24.84
C LEU A 18 10.29 -24.13 23.40
N CYS A 19 10.22 -22.82 23.15
CA CYS A 19 10.59 -22.27 21.85
C CYS A 19 12.08 -21.89 21.83
N PRO A 20 12.92 -22.52 20.98
CA PRO A 20 14.35 -22.21 20.92
C PRO A 20 14.62 -20.77 20.47
N LYS A 21 13.70 -20.17 19.69
CA LYS A 21 13.83 -18.81 19.16
C LYS A 21 13.47 -17.71 20.17
N CYS A 22 12.46 -17.93 21.01
CA CYS A 22 12.05 -16.95 22.03
C CYS A 22 12.77 -17.12 23.38
N ASN A 23 13.37 -18.28 23.68
CA ASN A 23 14.09 -18.52 24.92
C ASN A 23 15.41 -19.28 24.70
N PRO A 24 16.43 -18.64 24.09
CA PRO A 24 17.68 -19.30 23.69
C PRO A 24 18.54 -19.80 24.86
N ASN A 25 18.33 -19.30 26.09
CA ASN A 25 19.15 -19.63 27.26
C ASN A 25 18.62 -20.82 28.09
N ALA A 26 17.73 -21.65 27.53
CA ALA A 26 17.20 -22.85 28.19
C ALA A 26 17.88 -24.16 27.72
N VAL A 27 18.81 -24.10 26.76
CA VAL A 27 19.45 -25.28 26.15
C VAL A 27 20.92 -25.39 26.57
N THR A 28 21.18 -25.69 27.84
CA THR A 28 22.52 -26.12 28.30
C THR A 28 22.45 -26.97 29.57
N SER A 29 22.09 -28.24 29.43
CA SER A 29 22.26 -29.30 30.43
C SER A 29 22.04 -30.65 29.74
N GLN A 30 22.91 -31.62 30.02
CA GLN A 30 23.04 -32.91 29.30
C GLN A 30 23.69 -32.72 27.90
N GLU A 31 24.76 -33.42 27.50
CA GLU A 31 25.53 -34.52 28.11
C GLU A 31 27.04 -34.32 27.92
N GLN A 32 27.85 -34.84 28.86
CA GLN A 32 28.97 -35.78 28.64
C GLN A 32 29.88 -35.80 29.87
N ASN A 33 30.05 -36.99 30.46
CA ASN A 33 30.90 -37.20 31.63
C ASN A 33 31.47 -38.63 31.61
N GLU A 34 32.52 -38.85 30.82
CA GLU A 34 33.45 -39.97 31.03
C GLU A 34 34.90 -39.46 31.03
N LYS A 35 35.66 -39.90 32.04
CA LYS A 35 37.09 -39.66 32.29
C LYS A 35 37.96 -40.61 31.41
N PRO A 36 39.32 -40.52 31.37
CA PRO A 36 40.27 -39.83 32.28
C PRO A 36 41.30 -38.95 31.49
N GLU A 37 42.43 -38.40 31.99
CA GLU A 37 43.12 -38.30 33.30
C GLU A 37 44.07 -37.06 33.27
N ALA A 38 44.85 -36.86 34.34
CA ALA A 38 46.23 -36.37 34.36
C ALA A 38 46.52 -34.85 34.37
N LYS A 39 46.71 -34.37 35.61
CA LYS A 39 47.86 -33.56 36.09
C LYS A 39 47.92 -32.03 35.80
N ARG A 40 47.93 -31.30 36.95
CA ARG A 40 48.72 -30.08 37.29
C ARG A 40 48.26 -28.75 36.65
N SER A 41 48.33 -27.59 37.32
CA SER A 41 48.63 -27.24 38.74
C SER A 41 48.44 -25.74 39.02
N ALA A 42 48.12 -25.36 40.28
CA ALA A 42 48.26 -24.01 40.90
C ALA A 42 47.37 -22.87 40.33
N ALA A 43 46.95 -21.82 41.06
CA ALA A 43 46.99 -21.43 42.48
C ALA A 43 45.66 -20.66 42.77
N ALA A 44 44.95 -20.76 43.89
CA ALA A 44 45.29 -20.48 45.30
C ALA A 44 45.50 -18.97 45.64
N GLN A 45 44.41 -18.32 46.10
CA GLN A 45 44.32 -17.31 47.19
C GLN A 45 42.84 -16.88 47.30
N GLU A 46 42.08 -17.26 48.34
CA GLU A 46 42.10 -16.71 49.73
C GLU A 46 41.74 -15.22 49.75
N GLN A 47 40.48 -14.89 50.05
CA GLN A 47 39.95 -14.68 51.41
C GLN A 47 40.64 -13.54 52.16
N ASN A 48 39.88 -12.50 52.50
CA ASN A 48 39.93 -12.04 53.88
C ASN A 48 38.59 -11.46 54.36
N THR A 49 38.26 -11.82 55.60
CA THR A 49 37.15 -11.35 56.42
C THR A 49 37.37 -9.91 56.89
N GLU A 50 36.30 -9.15 57.15
CA GLU A 50 35.99 -8.77 58.53
C GLU A 50 34.57 -8.25 58.75
N SER A 51 34.21 -8.03 60.02
CA SER A 51 32.83 -8.05 60.51
C SER A 51 32.44 -6.81 61.33
N ILE A 52 31.17 -6.42 61.21
CA ILE A 52 30.31 -5.80 62.24
C ILE A 52 30.84 -4.56 62.99
N SER A 53 30.18 -3.41 62.78
CA SER A 53 29.66 -2.59 63.90
C SER A 53 28.62 -1.55 63.47
N LYS A 54 27.40 -1.66 64.04
CA LYS A 54 26.46 -0.58 64.48
C LYS A 54 26.28 0.67 63.56
N LYS A 55 25.06 1.14 63.23
CA LYS A 55 23.92 1.36 64.15
C LYS A 55 22.63 1.73 63.37
N SER A 56 21.49 1.16 63.81
CA SER A 56 20.11 1.68 63.71
C SER A 56 19.70 2.72 62.63
N ALA A 57 18.84 2.29 61.70
CA ALA A 57 17.66 3.06 61.26
C ALA A 57 16.52 2.07 60.94
N GLY A 58 15.31 2.32 61.42
CA GLY A 58 14.19 1.40 61.27
C GLY A 58 13.69 1.32 59.83
N GLY A 59 13.68 0.13 59.24
CA GLY A 59 13.13 -0.15 57.91
C GLY A 59 12.17 -1.34 57.98
N GLN A 60 10.87 -1.06 57.96
CA GLN A 60 9.82 -2.07 57.94
C GLN A 60 9.94 -2.89 56.64
N LEU A 61 10.00 -4.24 56.73
CA LEU A 61 10.11 -5.09 55.55
C LEU A 61 8.91 -4.82 54.61
N PRO A 62 9.13 -4.38 53.35
CA PRO A 62 8.02 -3.91 52.53
C PRO A 62 7.05 -5.05 52.22
N SER A 63 5.78 -4.78 52.52
CA SER A 63 4.65 -5.68 52.34
C SER A 63 4.58 -6.22 50.91
N LYS A 64 3.97 -7.39 50.74
CA LYS A 64 3.72 -8.01 49.42
C LYS A 64 2.90 -7.09 48.49
N LYS A 65 2.16 -6.11 49.03
CA LYS A 65 1.52 -5.01 48.28
C LYS A 65 2.52 -3.93 47.83
N GLU A 66 3.46 -3.54 48.67
CA GLU A 66 4.42 -2.46 48.41
C GLU A 66 5.46 -2.86 47.36
N LYS A 67 5.99 -4.10 47.44
CA LYS A 67 6.85 -4.67 46.39
C LYS A 67 6.16 -4.68 45.03
N LYS A 68 4.87 -5.06 44.97
CA LYS A 68 4.06 -4.99 43.73
C LYS A 68 3.85 -3.55 43.25
N ALA A 69 3.68 -2.58 44.16
CA ALA A 69 3.55 -1.17 43.81
C ALA A 69 4.87 -0.57 43.26
N GLN A 70 6.02 -0.96 43.82
CA GLN A 70 7.34 -0.58 43.31
C GLN A 70 7.57 -1.13 41.89
N ILE A 71 7.38 -2.44 41.68
CA ILE A 71 7.50 -3.07 40.34
C ILE A 71 6.56 -2.41 39.31
N LYS A 72 5.33 -2.05 39.69
CA LYS A 72 4.38 -1.34 38.81
C LYS A 72 4.83 0.09 38.47
N ARG A 73 5.50 0.79 39.40
CA ARG A 73 6.08 2.12 39.16
C ARG A 73 7.33 2.04 38.27
N GLU A 74 8.18 1.06 38.50
CA GLU A 74 9.41 0.80 37.74
C GLU A 74 9.09 0.42 36.29
N ASN A 75 8.20 -0.54 36.06
CA ASN A 75 7.69 -0.88 34.73
C ASN A 75 7.04 0.32 34.02
N LYS A 76 6.41 1.26 34.75
CA LYS A 76 5.88 2.50 34.18
C LYS A 76 6.99 3.47 33.76
N ARG A 77 8.09 3.58 34.52
CA ARG A 77 9.27 4.40 34.16
C ARG A 77 10.01 3.81 32.95
N ILE A 78 10.31 2.52 32.95
CA ILE A 78 10.93 1.82 31.81
C ILE A 78 10.07 1.98 30.53
N LYS A 79 8.74 1.89 30.63
CA LYS A 79 7.82 2.14 29.50
C LYS A 79 7.76 3.61 29.06
N GLN A 80 8.11 4.56 29.93
CA GLN A 80 8.25 5.99 29.59
C GLN A 80 9.62 6.31 28.97
N GLU A 81 10.69 5.71 29.47
CA GLU A 81 12.06 5.84 28.95
C GLU A 81 12.17 5.23 27.55
N LYS A 82 11.71 3.98 27.34
CA LYS A 82 11.61 3.38 25.99
C LYS A 82 10.75 4.20 25.02
N LYS A 83 9.75 4.94 25.52
CA LYS A 83 8.96 5.89 24.71
C LYS A 83 9.68 7.22 24.44
N ARG A 84 10.60 7.64 25.30
CA ARG A 84 11.45 8.83 25.12
C ARG A 84 12.62 8.51 24.19
N GLU A 85 13.27 7.36 24.33
CA GLU A 85 14.30 6.86 23.41
C GLU A 85 13.74 6.73 21.98
N LYS A 86 12.59 6.06 21.80
CA LYS A 86 11.86 6.02 20.52
C LYS A 86 11.40 7.40 20.00
N ARG A 87 11.45 8.46 20.80
CA ARG A 87 11.20 9.86 20.36
C ARG A 87 12.49 10.64 20.12
N ALA A 88 13.59 10.29 20.78
CA ALA A 88 14.91 10.84 20.56
C ALA A 88 15.49 10.32 19.23
N ALA A 89 15.42 9.00 19.01
CA ALA A 89 15.95 8.31 17.83
C ALA A 89 15.15 8.54 16.52
N MET A 90 13.99 9.20 16.56
CA MET A 90 13.28 9.59 15.32
C MET A 90 13.95 10.79 14.67
N SER A 91 14.18 10.70 13.35
CA SER A 91 14.67 11.81 12.52
C SER A 91 13.72 13.01 12.58
N ARG A 92 14.21 14.20 12.20
CA ARG A 92 13.38 15.42 12.14
C ARG A 92 12.20 15.23 11.17
N GLY A 93 12.43 14.55 10.03
CA GLY A 93 11.38 14.17 9.07
C GLY A 93 10.26 13.31 9.65
N GLN A 94 10.56 12.25 10.42
CA GLN A 94 9.51 11.41 11.03
C GLN A 94 8.64 12.13 12.07
N LYS A 95 9.20 13.14 12.76
CA LYS A 95 8.44 14.02 13.67
C LYS A 95 7.51 14.94 12.88
N VAL A 96 7.99 15.47 11.77
CA VAL A 96 7.23 16.31 10.82
C VAL A 96 6.11 15.50 10.15
N ARG A 97 6.37 14.29 9.62
CA ARG A 97 5.35 13.37 9.06
C ARG A 97 4.24 13.07 10.08
N ARG A 98 4.55 12.84 11.36
CA ARG A 98 3.52 12.63 12.39
C ARG A 98 2.76 13.89 12.81
N PHE A 99 3.35 15.07 12.64
CA PHE A 99 2.65 16.34 12.84
C PHE A 99 1.68 16.59 11.69
N PHE A 100 2.15 16.48 10.44
CA PHE A 100 1.29 16.63 9.25
C PHE A 100 0.22 15.54 9.16
N LEU A 101 0.49 14.28 9.46
CA LEU A 101 -0.55 13.23 9.50
C LEU A 101 -1.62 13.53 10.55
N LYS A 102 -1.26 14.09 11.70
CA LYS A 102 -2.23 14.54 12.70
C LYS A 102 -3.00 15.78 12.26
N LEU A 103 -2.33 16.72 11.60
CA LEU A 103 -2.97 17.92 11.05
C LEU A 103 -3.97 17.53 9.96
N LEU A 104 -3.59 16.61 9.06
CA LEU A 104 -4.43 16.06 8.00
C LEU A 104 -5.63 15.28 8.58
N LEU A 105 -5.45 14.47 9.63
CA LEU A 105 -6.58 13.84 10.33
C LEU A 105 -7.52 14.85 10.99
N ILE A 106 -7.00 15.96 11.52
CA ILE A 106 -7.80 17.05 12.09
C ILE A 106 -8.55 17.79 10.98
N VAL A 107 -7.89 18.08 9.85
CA VAL A 107 -8.50 18.71 8.66
C VAL A 107 -9.56 17.80 8.04
N LEU A 108 -9.33 16.49 7.93
CA LEU A 108 -10.34 15.51 7.51
C LEU A 108 -11.54 15.48 8.46
N LEU A 109 -11.32 15.50 9.78
CA LEU A 109 -12.40 15.48 10.76
C LEU A 109 -13.22 16.79 10.72
N PHE A 110 -12.58 17.94 10.51
CA PHE A 110 -13.28 19.19 10.23
C PHE A 110 -13.94 19.22 8.85
N GLY A 111 -13.36 18.57 7.84
CA GLY A 111 -13.96 18.42 6.50
C GLY A 111 -15.20 17.53 6.51
N ILE A 112 -15.21 16.47 7.32
CA ILE A 112 -16.38 15.62 7.55
C ILE A 112 -17.45 16.36 8.37
N LEU A 113 -17.06 17.16 9.37
CA LEU A 113 -18.01 18.02 10.10
C LEU A 113 -18.62 19.08 9.19
N ALA A 114 -17.79 19.82 8.45
CA ALA A 114 -18.23 20.87 7.53
C ALA A 114 -19.07 20.29 6.37
N GLY A 115 -18.54 19.27 5.69
CA GLY A 115 -19.23 18.55 4.61
C GLY A 115 -20.50 17.87 5.08
N GLY A 116 -20.54 17.33 6.30
CA GLY A 116 -21.76 16.79 6.92
C GLY A 116 -22.79 17.87 7.20
N THR A 117 -22.39 19.05 7.70
CA THR A 117 -23.31 20.20 7.82
C THR A 117 -23.76 20.73 6.46
N THR A 118 -22.90 20.76 5.45
CA THR A 118 -23.25 21.20 4.10
C THR A 118 -24.19 20.22 3.41
N ALA A 119 -23.93 18.91 3.48
CA ALA A 119 -24.81 17.88 2.95
C ALA A 119 -26.18 17.89 3.65
N ALA A 120 -26.23 18.15 4.97
CA ALA A 120 -27.49 18.36 5.67
C ALA A 120 -28.23 19.63 5.21
N LEU A 121 -27.53 20.75 5.02
CA LEU A 121 -28.12 22.01 4.55
C LEU A 121 -28.65 21.92 3.11
N VAL A 122 -27.98 21.16 2.24
CA VAL A 122 -28.45 20.84 0.88
C VAL A 122 -29.63 19.87 0.93
N TYR A 123 -29.59 18.82 1.76
CA TYR A 123 -30.70 17.87 1.92
C TYR A 123 -32.00 18.52 2.47
N PHE A 124 -31.88 19.64 3.18
CA PHE A 124 -33.03 20.42 3.67
C PHE A 124 -33.38 21.64 2.79
N ASP A 125 -32.86 21.73 1.55
CA ASP A 125 -33.11 22.83 0.59
C ASP A 125 -32.83 24.25 1.14
N VAL A 126 -31.87 24.38 2.07
CA VAL A 126 -31.59 25.66 2.75
C VAL A 126 -30.58 26.52 2.00
N VAL A 127 -29.60 25.91 1.32
CA VAL A 127 -28.53 26.64 0.59
C VAL A 127 -28.01 25.86 -0.61
N ASP A 128 -28.09 26.47 -1.80
CA ASP A 128 -27.37 26.04 -3.00
C ASP A 128 -25.88 26.44 -2.92
N ILE A 129 -24.95 25.49 -3.02
CA ILE A 129 -23.50 25.76 -2.97
C ILE A 129 -22.78 25.07 -4.15
N PRO A 130 -22.48 25.80 -5.25
CA PRO A 130 -22.06 25.19 -6.52
C PRO A 130 -20.66 24.52 -6.51
N PHE A 131 -19.87 24.70 -5.45
CA PHE A 131 -18.51 24.12 -5.38
C PHE A 131 -18.50 22.65 -4.90
N VAL A 132 -19.57 22.16 -4.28
CA VAL A 132 -19.61 20.80 -3.71
C VAL A 132 -19.85 19.74 -4.80
N GLU A 133 -20.64 20.06 -5.82
CA GLU A 133 -20.92 19.14 -6.92
C GLU A 133 -19.68 18.80 -7.73
N THR A 134 -18.82 19.79 -8.02
CA THR A 134 -17.59 19.58 -8.78
C THR A 134 -16.66 18.59 -8.06
N LEU A 135 -16.62 18.66 -6.72
CA LEU A 135 -15.84 17.74 -5.90
C LEU A 135 -16.42 16.32 -5.95
N LEU A 136 -17.74 16.15 -5.76
CA LEU A 136 -18.40 14.84 -5.78
C LEU A 136 -18.28 14.12 -7.13
N VAL A 137 -18.37 14.85 -8.24
CA VAL A 137 -18.14 14.33 -9.58
C VAL A 137 -16.67 13.93 -9.77
N SER A 138 -15.72 14.76 -9.32
CA SER A 138 -14.28 14.45 -9.40
C SER A 138 -13.85 13.23 -8.58
N MET A 139 -14.63 12.86 -7.56
CA MET A 139 -14.39 11.71 -6.69
C MET A 139 -15.22 10.47 -7.10
N GLY A 140 -15.98 10.54 -8.19
CA GLY A 140 -16.82 9.43 -8.68
C GLY A 140 -18.00 9.06 -7.78
N LEU A 141 -18.36 9.91 -6.81
CA LEU A 141 -19.40 9.63 -5.80
C LEU A 141 -20.80 10.14 -6.19
N LYS A 142 -20.90 10.91 -7.27
CA LYS A 142 -22.17 11.31 -7.89
C LYS A 142 -21.97 11.38 -9.41
N GLU A 143 -22.89 10.77 -10.15
CA GLU A 143 -22.96 10.94 -11.60
C GLU A 143 -23.32 12.40 -11.95
N ARG A 144 -22.85 12.89 -13.09
CA ARG A 144 -22.82 14.33 -13.40
C ARG A 144 -24.20 14.86 -13.84
N GLU A 145 -25.10 15.02 -12.88
CA GLU A 145 -26.35 15.75 -13.07
C GLU A 145 -26.05 17.17 -13.57
N ALA A 146 -26.58 17.53 -14.73
CA ALA A 146 -26.37 18.83 -15.34
C ALA A 146 -27.27 19.88 -14.66
N LEU A 147 -26.70 20.70 -13.76
CA LEU A 147 -27.43 21.85 -13.23
C LEU A 147 -27.80 22.85 -14.35
N PRO A 148 -29.02 23.38 -14.36
CA PRO A 148 -29.44 24.38 -15.33
C PRO A 148 -28.88 25.77 -14.98
N HIS A 149 -28.18 26.40 -15.94
CA HIS A 149 -27.83 27.81 -15.80
C HIS A 149 -29.09 28.69 -15.86
N GLN A 150 -29.44 29.34 -14.74
CA GLN A 150 -30.38 30.46 -14.74
C GLN A 150 -29.82 31.63 -15.56
N GLY A 151 -30.64 32.21 -16.44
CA GLY A 151 -30.21 33.24 -17.38
C GLY A 151 -31.34 34.03 -18.05
N GLN A 152 -32.23 34.60 -17.23
CA GLN A 152 -33.18 35.69 -17.56
C GLN A 152 -34.33 35.40 -18.56
N ASP A 153 -35.53 35.38 -18.00
CA ASP A 153 -36.81 35.77 -18.63
C ASP A 153 -36.65 37.18 -19.27
N PRO A 154 -37.18 37.40 -20.49
CA PRO A 154 -38.51 38.01 -20.52
C PRO A 154 -39.47 37.44 -21.58
N SER A 155 -40.71 37.27 -21.12
CA SER A 155 -41.98 37.34 -21.84
C SER A 155 -42.36 36.21 -22.80
N ASN A 156 -43.34 35.42 -22.33
CA ASN A 156 -44.51 34.92 -23.06
C ASN A 156 -44.47 34.94 -24.61
N ASP A 157 -44.26 33.78 -25.22
CA ASP A 157 -45.25 33.27 -26.19
C ASP A 157 -45.28 31.72 -26.17
N HIS A 158 -46.44 31.13 -26.44
CA HIS A 158 -46.58 29.69 -26.56
C HIS A 158 -46.19 29.24 -27.98
N GLY A 159 -44.95 28.80 -28.16
CA GLY A 159 -44.45 28.22 -29.41
C GLY A 159 -43.69 26.92 -29.16
N ASP A 160 -43.97 25.89 -29.95
CA ASP A 160 -43.33 24.59 -29.87
C ASP A 160 -41.79 24.70 -29.95
N LEU A 161 -41.08 24.09 -29.00
CA LEU A 161 -39.63 23.89 -29.07
C LEU A 161 -39.29 22.38 -29.13
N PRO A 162 -38.29 21.97 -29.92
CA PRO A 162 -38.08 20.56 -30.22
C PRO A 162 -37.59 19.77 -29.01
N GLN A 163 -38.01 18.51 -28.93
CA GLN A 163 -37.44 17.53 -28.02
C GLN A 163 -35.98 17.25 -28.42
N ALA A 164 -35.05 18.01 -27.86
CA ALA A 164 -33.62 17.89 -28.13
C ALA A 164 -33.04 16.66 -27.42
N SER A 165 -33.35 15.47 -27.94
CA SER A 165 -32.69 14.21 -27.62
C SER A 165 -31.27 14.18 -28.21
N GLY A 166 -30.42 15.11 -27.77
CA GLY A 166 -29.02 15.16 -28.14
C GLY A 166 -28.22 14.15 -27.33
N THR A 167 -27.98 12.97 -27.90
CA THR A 167 -26.90 12.09 -27.45
C THR A 167 -25.58 12.83 -27.66
N PHE A 168 -24.89 13.20 -26.58
CA PHE A 168 -23.53 13.72 -26.67
C PHE A 168 -22.58 12.57 -27.03
N GLU A 169 -22.38 12.38 -28.33
CA GLU A 169 -21.45 11.41 -28.89
C GLU A 169 -20.01 11.90 -28.63
N VAL A 170 -19.40 11.38 -27.57
CA VAL A 170 -17.96 11.57 -27.32
C VAL A 170 -17.20 10.60 -28.22
N THR A 171 -16.65 11.10 -29.31
CA THR A 171 -15.72 10.31 -30.13
C THR A 171 -14.48 10.00 -29.28
N PRO A 172 -14.12 8.72 -29.06
CA PRO A 172 -12.88 8.39 -28.37
C PRO A 172 -11.68 8.93 -29.18
N PRO A 173 -10.62 9.43 -28.51
CA PRO A 173 -9.42 9.88 -29.21
C PRO A 173 -8.80 8.71 -29.98
N ASP A 174 -8.35 8.96 -31.21
CA ASP A 174 -7.66 7.96 -32.01
C ASP A 174 -6.33 7.56 -31.34
N ALA A 175 -6.22 6.29 -30.96
CA ALA A 175 -5.04 5.74 -30.31
C ALA A 175 -3.80 5.85 -31.22
N ASP A 176 -3.96 5.71 -32.54
CA ASP A 176 -2.84 5.86 -33.49
C ASP A 176 -2.28 7.28 -33.44
N SER A 177 -3.13 8.30 -33.62
CA SER A 177 -2.74 9.71 -33.50
C SER A 177 -2.17 10.06 -32.12
N TYR A 178 -2.78 9.56 -31.03
CA TYR A 178 -2.27 9.81 -29.68
C TYR A 178 -0.84 9.29 -29.50
N PHE A 179 -0.57 8.04 -29.88
CA PHE A 179 0.76 7.46 -29.71
C PHE A 179 1.79 8.01 -30.69
N GLU A 180 1.38 8.44 -31.90
CA GLU A 180 2.28 9.11 -32.86
C GLU A 180 2.74 10.50 -32.35
N ASP A 181 1.88 11.25 -31.65
CA ASP A 181 2.24 12.53 -31.03
C ASP A 181 3.02 12.37 -29.70
N ASN A 182 2.76 11.30 -28.94
CA ASN A 182 3.23 11.16 -27.55
C ASN A 182 4.30 10.08 -27.33
N ALA A 183 4.66 9.29 -28.33
CA ALA A 183 5.61 8.18 -28.16
C ALA A 183 6.32 7.78 -29.46
N THR A 184 7.33 6.92 -29.33
CA THR A 184 7.82 6.10 -30.45
C THR A 184 7.12 4.73 -30.37
N ILE A 185 6.31 4.40 -31.37
CA ILE A 185 5.64 3.10 -31.48
C ILE A 185 6.64 2.05 -31.97
N LEU A 186 6.79 0.95 -31.22
CA LEU A 186 7.65 -0.18 -31.57
C LEU A 186 6.87 -1.31 -32.24
N SER A 187 5.65 -1.58 -31.76
CA SER A 187 4.75 -2.57 -32.35
C SER A 187 3.28 -2.18 -32.16
N LYS A 188 2.44 -2.62 -33.10
CA LYS A 188 0.97 -2.63 -33.03
C LYS A 188 0.52 -4.08 -33.26
N ILE A 189 -0.31 -4.64 -32.39
CA ILE A 189 -0.71 -6.06 -32.44
C ILE A 189 -2.23 -6.14 -32.22
N ASP A 190 -2.97 -6.82 -33.10
CA ASP A 190 -4.39 -7.14 -32.85
C ASP A 190 -4.48 -8.09 -31.65
N ALA A 191 -5.41 -7.84 -30.71
CA ALA A 191 -5.49 -8.65 -29.50
C ALA A 191 -5.74 -10.14 -29.80
N ASN A 192 -6.43 -10.46 -30.91
CA ASN A 192 -6.70 -11.84 -31.32
C ASN A 192 -5.46 -12.55 -31.90
N ASP A 193 -4.51 -11.80 -32.45
CA ASP A 193 -3.25 -12.33 -33.00
C ASP A 193 -2.17 -12.53 -31.92
N SER A 194 -2.40 -12.04 -30.70
CA SER A 194 -1.43 -12.18 -29.61
C SER A 194 -1.32 -13.59 -29.05
N THR A 195 -0.09 -14.08 -28.97
CA THR A 195 0.28 -15.34 -28.29
C THR A 195 0.69 -15.13 -26.83
N THR A 196 0.85 -13.89 -26.36
CA THR A 196 1.33 -13.53 -25.02
C THR A 196 0.23 -13.17 -24.02
N VAL A 197 -1.02 -13.00 -24.45
CA VAL A 197 -2.14 -12.83 -23.52
C VAL A 197 -2.35 -14.10 -22.69
N THR A 198 -2.28 -13.96 -21.37
CA THR A 198 -2.51 -15.03 -20.38
C THR A 198 -4.00 -15.31 -20.19
N THR A 199 -4.29 -16.46 -19.59
CA THR A 199 -5.60 -16.76 -18.98
C THR A 199 -5.73 -16.11 -17.60
N GLU A 200 -6.96 -16.04 -17.08
CA GLU A 200 -7.23 -15.64 -15.69
C GLU A 200 -6.39 -16.47 -14.69
N ALA A 201 -6.39 -17.79 -14.83
CA ALA A 201 -5.61 -18.69 -13.98
C ALA A 201 -4.09 -18.40 -14.00
N GLU A 202 -3.50 -18.29 -15.19
CA GLU A 202 -2.07 -17.96 -15.36
C GLU A 202 -1.73 -16.57 -14.80
N THR A 203 -2.66 -15.62 -14.88
CA THR A 203 -2.52 -14.27 -14.31
C THR A 203 -2.55 -14.31 -12.79
N CYS A 204 -3.49 -15.05 -12.19
CA CYS A 204 -3.55 -15.25 -10.73
C CYS A 204 -2.24 -15.87 -10.21
N ASP A 205 -1.77 -16.95 -10.82
CA ASP A 205 -0.53 -17.62 -10.41
C ASP A 205 0.69 -16.70 -10.57
N THR A 206 0.80 -15.97 -11.69
CA THR A 206 1.88 -15.00 -11.93
C THR A 206 1.93 -13.88 -10.89
N LEU A 207 0.77 -13.34 -10.49
CA LEU A 207 0.70 -12.27 -9.48
C LEU A 207 0.93 -12.82 -8.06
N ALA A 208 0.47 -14.03 -7.75
CA ALA A 208 0.77 -14.69 -6.48
C ALA A 208 2.26 -15.02 -6.32
N GLU A 209 2.94 -15.49 -7.37
CA GLU A 209 4.40 -15.68 -7.38
C GLU A 209 5.21 -14.38 -7.17
N ARG A 210 4.57 -13.23 -7.38
CA ARG A 210 5.13 -11.88 -7.17
C ARG A 210 4.67 -11.26 -5.84
N GLY A 211 3.80 -11.93 -5.07
CA GLY A 211 3.22 -11.43 -3.82
C GLY A 211 2.24 -10.27 -4.02
N LEU A 212 1.56 -10.24 -5.17
CA LEU A 212 0.63 -9.19 -5.60
C LEU A 212 -0.83 -9.71 -5.63
N ASP A 213 -1.13 -10.71 -4.80
CA ASP A 213 -2.41 -11.43 -4.70
C ASP A 213 -3.24 -11.06 -3.45
N GLU A 214 -2.82 -10.06 -2.66
CA GLU A 214 -3.56 -9.59 -1.48
C GLU A 214 -4.88 -8.88 -1.84
N TYR A 215 -4.96 -8.31 -3.04
CA TYR A 215 -6.12 -7.56 -3.54
C TYR A 215 -6.76 -8.27 -4.74
N PRO A 216 -8.10 -8.15 -4.93
CA PRO A 216 -8.79 -8.71 -6.08
C PRO A 216 -8.15 -8.30 -7.40
N ILE A 217 -7.91 -9.28 -8.26
CA ILE A 217 -7.45 -9.05 -9.63
C ILE A 217 -8.69 -8.89 -10.51
N THR A 218 -8.75 -7.80 -11.28
CA THR A 218 -9.93 -7.44 -12.07
C THR A 218 -9.61 -7.26 -13.55
N THR A 219 -10.65 -7.32 -14.38
CA THR A 219 -10.61 -6.99 -15.81
C THR A 219 -11.86 -6.21 -16.23
N GLU A 220 -11.73 -5.41 -17.29
CA GLU A 220 -12.77 -4.51 -17.81
C GLU A 220 -13.04 -4.72 -19.31
N TYR A 221 -12.34 -5.66 -19.98
CA TYR A 221 -12.42 -5.86 -21.42
C TYR A 221 -12.47 -7.34 -21.80
N SER A 222 -13.30 -7.69 -22.77
CA SER A 222 -13.24 -8.98 -23.47
C SER A 222 -12.06 -9.02 -24.47
N MET A 223 -11.68 -10.21 -24.96
CA MET A 223 -10.72 -10.34 -26.07
C MET A 223 -11.22 -9.73 -27.40
N THR A 224 -12.52 -9.48 -27.52
CA THR A 224 -13.14 -8.82 -28.67
C THR A 224 -13.22 -7.29 -28.54
N GLY A 225 -12.76 -6.72 -27.42
CA GLY A 225 -12.75 -5.27 -27.15
C GLY A 225 -14.02 -4.74 -26.48
N ASP A 226 -14.96 -5.60 -26.10
CA ASP A 226 -16.17 -5.20 -25.40
C ASP A 226 -15.81 -4.76 -23.97
N TYR A 227 -16.10 -3.50 -23.63
CA TYR A 227 -15.93 -2.95 -22.30
C TYR A 227 -17.04 -3.43 -21.34
N SER A 228 -16.68 -3.70 -20.10
CA SER A 228 -17.58 -4.02 -18.99
C SER A 228 -17.10 -3.37 -17.69
N GLU A 229 -17.97 -3.34 -16.67
CA GLU A 229 -17.53 -3.00 -15.31
C GLU A 229 -16.43 -3.95 -14.82
N ALA A 230 -15.55 -3.44 -13.97
CA ALA A 230 -14.43 -4.17 -13.39
C ALA A 230 -14.90 -5.45 -12.67
N THR A 231 -14.58 -6.60 -13.26
CA THR A 231 -15.00 -7.93 -12.79
C THR A 231 -13.81 -8.68 -12.22
N GLU A 232 -13.97 -9.26 -11.02
CA GLU A 232 -12.95 -10.10 -10.38
C GLU A 232 -12.75 -11.41 -11.14
N ILE A 233 -11.49 -11.75 -11.40
CA ILE A 233 -11.11 -12.96 -12.14
C ILE A 233 -10.99 -14.19 -11.22
N SER A 234 -11.03 -15.38 -11.80
CA SER A 234 -11.00 -16.66 -11.09
C SER A 234 -9.75 -17.47 -11.40
N GLN A 235 -9.05 -17.91 -10.35
CA GLN A 235 -7.85 -18.77 -10.44
C GLN A 235 -8.10 -20.12 -11.15
N GLY A 236 -9.36 -20.53 -11.34
CA GLY A 236 -9.72 -21.74 -12.10
C GLY A 236 -10.15 -21.50 -13.56
N SER A 237 -10.14 -20.26 -14.04
CA SER A 237 -10.69 -19.88 -15.34
C SER A 237 -9.66 -19.88 -16.46
N SER A 238 -10.04 -20.43 -17.61
CA SER A 238 -9.25 -20.40 -18.85
C SER A 238 -9.65 -19.26 -19.79
N THR A 239 -10.51 -18.33 -19.37
CA THR A 239 -10.82 -17.12 -20.15
C THR A 239 -9.57 -16.24 -20.23
N LYS A 240 -9.44 -15.51 -21.34
CA LYS A 240 -8.37 -14.52 -21.57
C LYS A 240 -8.97 -13.13 -21.59
N HIS A 241 -8.17 -12.15 -21.17
CA HIS A 241 -8.50 -10.73 -21.25
C HIS A 241 -7.25 -9.94 -21.68
N PRO A 242 -7.42 -8.86 -22.46
CA PRO A 242 -6.27 -8.08 -22.94
C PRO A 242 -5.56 -7.32 -21.82
N THR A 243 -6.29 -7.02 -20.74
CA THR A 243 -5.84 -6.25 -19.58
C THR A 243 -6.29 -6.90 -18.29
N TYR A 244 -5.38 -6.97 -17.31
CA TYR A 244 -5.68 -7.29 -15.92
C TYR A 244 -5.11 -6.19 -15.00
N GLN A 245 -5.80 -5.93 -13.89
CA GLN A 245 -5.39 -4.94 -12.89
C GLN A 245 -5.48 -5.53 -11.48
N THR A 246 -4.57 -5.14 -10.60
CA THR A 246 -4.73 -5.31 -9.14
C THR A 246 -4.07 -4.14 -8.41
N TYR A 247 -4.15 -4.12 -7.08
CA TYR A 247 -3.53 -3.10 -6.24
C TYR A 247 -2.46 -3.71 -5.35
N TYR A 248 -1.49 -2.88 -4.96
CA TYR A 248 -0.53 -3.21 -3.91
C TYR A 248 -0.41 -2.05 -2.93
N VAL A 249 -0.28 -2.35 -1.64
CA VAL A 249 -0.11 -1.34 -0.59
C VAL A 249 1.11 -1.70 0.25
N SER A 250 2.19 -0.95 0.07
CA SER A 250 3.45 -1.12 0.80
C SER A 250 3.25 -0.91 2.32
N LYS A 251 4.06 -1.55 3.17
CA LYS A 251 4.00 -1.45 4.66
C LYS A 251 4.11 -0.02 5.18
N ASN A 252 4.61 0.91 4.38
CA ASN A 252 4.76 2.33 4.71
C ASN A 252 3.49 3.18 4.41
N GLY A 253 2.49 2.59 3.74
CA GLY A 253 1.23 3.20 3.31
C GLY A 253 1.17 3.64 1.84
N ASP A 254 2.21 3.40 1.04
CA ASP A 254 2.24 3.81 -0.37
C ASP A 254 1.39 2.85 -1.23
N VAL A 255 0.49 3.42 -2.02
CA VAL A 255 -0.47 2.72 -2.89
C VAL A 255 0.05 2.63 -4.32
N TRP A 256 -0.13 1.47 -4.93
CA TRP A 256 0.25 1.13 -6.29
C TRP A 256 -0.93 0.50 -7.04
N THR A 257 -1.05 0.79 -8.32
CA THR A 257 -1.88 0.02 -9.26
C THR A 257 -0.96 -0.81 -10.14
N ILE A 258 -1.20 -2.11 -10.22
CA ILE A 258 -0.43 -3.06 -11.03
C ILE A 258 -1.25 -3.39 -12.26
N PHE A 259 -0.63 -3.28 -13.44
CA PHE A 259 -1.23 -3.65 -14.72
C PHE A 259 -0.49 -4.85 -15.29
N MET A 260 -1.24 -5.79 -15.86
CA MET A 260 -0.72 -6.80 -16.78
C MET A 260 -1.46 -6.64 -18.11
N ILE A 261 -0.73 -6.25 -19.15
CA ILE A 261 -1.27 -5.98 -20.49
C ILE A 261 -0.42 -6.77 -21.49
N ASN A 262 -1.05 -7.66 -22.27
CA ASN A 262 -0.34 -8.51 -23.23
C ASN A 262 0.89 -9.25 -22.67
N GLY A 263 0.82 -9.71 -21.41
CA GLY A 263 1.93 -10.35 -20.69
C GLY A 263 2.99 -9.41 -20.11
N ALA A 264 3.01 -8.13 -20.47
CA ALA A 264 3.89 -7.12 -19.86
C ALA A 264 3.30 -6.64 -18.53
N ILE A 265 4.14 -6.61 -17.47
CA ILE A 265 3.74 -6.12 -16.15
C ILE A 265 4.31 -4.72 -15.93
N MET A 266 3.46 -3.82 -15.43
CA MET A 266 3.79 -2.43 -15.12
C MET A 266 3.15 -2.02 -13.79
N ALA A 267 3.71 -1.00 -13.13
CA ALA A 267 3.18 -0.48 -11.86
C ALA A 267 3.10 1.06 -11.89
N ASN A 268 1.91 1.60 -11.64
CA ASN A 268 1.69 3.01 -11.38
C ASN A 268 1.88 3.26 -9.87
N PRO A 269 2.88 4.07 -9.45
CA PRO A 269 3.08 4.47 -8.08
C PRO A 269 2.08 5.58 -7.71
N VAL A 270 0.80 5.23 -7.52
CA VAL A 270 -0.31 6.18 -7.30
C VAL A 270 0.02 7.21 -6.23
N SER A 271 0.59 6.75 -5.10
CA SER A 271 0.98 7.67 -4.01
C SER A 271 2.13 8.62 -4.38
N TYR A 272 3.06 8.21 -5.25
CA TYR A 272 4.11 9.07 -5.76
C TYR A 272 3.53 10.10 -6.74
N ASN A 273 2.74 9.66 -7.72
CA ASN A 273 2.18 10.52 -8.76
C ASN A 273 1.23 11.61 -8.22
N ILE A 274 0.63 11.41 -7.04
CA ILE A 274 -0.16 12.42 -6.32
C ILE A 274 0.72 13.42 -5.53
N GLN A 275 1.94 13.02 -5.14
CA GLN A 275 2.84 13.81 -4.28
C GLN A 275 4.00 14.47 -5.03
N SER A 276 4.26 14.06 -6.26
CA SER A 276 5.38 14.55 -7.09
C SER A 276 5.02 15.87 -7.78
N ASP A 277 6.00 16.77 -7.88
CA ASP A 277 5.90 18.02 -8.63
C ASP A 277 6.29 17.85 -10.12
N LEU A 278 6.32 16.61 -10.65
CA LEU A 278 6.64 16.32 -12.04
C LEU A 278 5.47 16.63 -12.98
N ASP A 279 5.77 17.27 -14.13
CA ASP A 279 4.78 17.62 -15.16
C ASP A 279 4.15 16.40 -15.87
N ALA A 280 4.74 15.20 -15.71
CA ALA A 280 4.28 13.95 -16.30
C ALA A 280 4.30 12.82 -15.27
N GLN A 281 3.33 11.90 -15.35
CA GLN A 281 3.25 10.76 -14.45
C GLN A 281 4.44 9.82 -14.63
N VAL A 282 4.84 9.16 -13.55
CA VAL A 282 5.80 8.06 -13.57
C VAL A 282 5.06 6.73 -13.69
N ILE A 283 5.57 5.82 -14.52
CA ILE A 283 5.21 4.41 -14.52
C ILE A 283 6.46 3.55 -14.39
N LEU A 284 6.36 2.44 -13.67
CA LEU A 284 7.42 1.45 -13.58
C LEU A 284 7.13 0.29 -14.54
N SER A 285 8.17 -0.19 -15.21
CA SER A 285 8.10 -1.28 -16.18
C SER A 285 9.30 -2.23 -16.00
N GLU A 286 9.12 -3.50 -16.35
CA GLU A 286 10.23 -4.48 -16.45
C GLU A 286 11.10 -4.24 -17.70
N SER A 287 10.73 -3.28 -18.55
CA SER A 287 11.48 -2.83 -19.73
C SER A 287 11.65 -1.31 -19.74
N ASN A 288 12.25 -0.76 -20.80
CA ASN A 288 12.21 0.67 -21.13
C ASN A 288 10.98 1.05 -22.00
N THR A 289 10.03 0.11 -22.15
CA THR A 289 8.81 0.25 -22.97
C THR A 289 7.57 0.20 -22.08
N VAL A 290 6.46 0.69 -22.60
CA VAL A 290 5.13 0.59 -22.00
C VAL A 290 4.23 -0.13 -22.98
N MET A 291 3.53 -1.14 -22.47
CA MET A 291 2.45 -1.80 -23.20
C MET A 291 1.15 -1.07 -22.89
N SER A 292 0.33 -0.83 -23.90
CA SER A 292 -0.99 -0.23 -23.75
C SER A 292 -2.00 -1.00 -24.59
N TYR A 293 -3.28 -0.89 -24.25
CA TYR A 293 -4.37 -1.52 -24.96
C TYR A 293 -5.44 -0.47 -25.29
N ASP A 294 -5.91 -0.47 -26.53
CA ASP A 294 -7.08 0.28 -26.97
C ASP A 294 -8.21 -0.70 -27.30
N GLY A 295 -9.31 -0.61 -26.54
CA GLY A 295 -10.52 -1.39 -26.79
C GLY A 295 -11.26 -0.97 -28.07
N THR A 296 -11.07 0.26 -28.55
CA THR A 296 -11.78 0.79 -29.74
C THR A 296 -11.32 0.09 -31.03
N THR A 297 -10.02 -0.09 -31.19
CA THR A 297 -9.41 -0.81 -32.32
C THR A 297 -9.02 -2.26 -31.98
N ASN A 298 -9.23 -2.67 -30.73
CA ASN A 298 -8.83 -3.95 -30.14
C ASN A 298 -7.34 -4.28 -30.32
N ARG A 299 -6.47 -3.31 -30.02
CA ARG A 299 -5.02 -3.40 -30.28
C ARG A 299 -4.15 -3.15 -29.08
N PHE A 300 -3.05 -3.88 -29.02
CA PHE A 300 -1.91 -3.59 -28.18
C PHE A 300 -0.92 -2.65 -28.89
N TYR A 301 -0.35 -1.76 -28.10
CA TYR A 301 0.68 -0.81 -28.51
C TYR A 301 1.89 -0.98 -27.59
N GLU A 302 3.03 -1.39 -28.13
CA GLU A 302 4.31 -1.28 -27.41
C GLU A 302 4.97 0.03 -27.80
N THR A 303 5.30 0.85 -26.81
CA THR A 303 5.79 2.21 -27.03
C THR A 303 6.99 2.56 -26.16
N ILE A 304 7.81 3.50 -26.62
CA ILE A 304 8.71 4.30 -25.78
C ILE A 304 8.09 5.70 -25.66
N PRO A 305 7.45 6.04 -24.54
CA PRO A 305 6.80 7.34 -24.37
C PRO A 305 7.76 8.52 -24.39
N ASN A 306 7.29 9.66 -24.90
CA ASN A 306 7.94 10.95 -24.70
C ASN A 306 7.88 11.31 -23.21
N LYS A 307 9.00 11.74 -22.63
CA LYS A 307 9.09 12.07 -21.19
C LYS A 307 8.15 13.19 -20.73
N SER A 308 7.66 14.02 -21.66
CA SER A 308 6.63 15.04 -21.43
C SER A 308 5.22 14.47 -21.25
N SER A 309 5.01 13.22 -21.67
CA SER A 309 3.70 12.56 -21.69
C SER A 309 3.65 11.43 -20.65
N LEU A 310 4.72 10.64 -20.52
CA LEU A 310 4.87 9.60 -19.49
C LEU A 310 6.35 9.33 -19.20
N ILE A 311 6.72 9.22 -17.91
CA ILE A 311 8.09 8.94 -17.47
C ILE A 311 8.21 7.47 -17.10
N VAL A 312 8.89 6.68 -17.92
CA VAL A 312 9.15 5.26 -17.65
C VAL A 312 10.38 5.11 -16.75
N LYS A 313 10.24 4.37 -15.65
CA LYS A 313 11.33 3.97 -14.75
C LYS A 313 11.48 2.44 -14.81
N THR A 314 12.59 1.96 -15.36
CA THR A 314 12.83 0.50 -15.46
C THR A 314 13.26 -0.10 -14.12
N VAL A 315 12.71 -1.27 -13.81
CA VAL A 315 13.09 -2.14 -12.69
C VAL A 315 13.33 -3.56 -13.18
N ASP A 316 14.19 -4.32 -12.52
CA ASP A 316 14.52 -5.68 -12.96
C ASP A 316 13.33 -6.64 -12.82
N ARG A 317 12.45 -6.39 -11.85
CA ARG A 317 11.21 -7.13 -11.60
C ARG A 317 10.18 -6.27 -10.86
N ILE A 318 8.90 -6.46 -11.15
CA ILE A 318 7.78 -5.91 -10.39
C ILE A 318 7.21 -7.01 -9.49
N ASP A 319 7.57 -6.95 -8.22
CA ASP A 319 7.09 -7.82 -7.15
C ASP A 319 7.01 -7.05 -5.83
N ALA A 320 6.34 -7.63 -4.83
CA ALA A 320 6.12 -7.00 -3.53
C ALA A 320 7.44 -6.59 -2.84
N GLU A 321 8.53 -7.37 -3.00
CA GLU A 321 9.84 -6.99 -2.45
C GLU A 321 10.38 -5.71 -3.11
N THR A 322 10.26 -5.60 -4.42
CA THR A 322 10.70 -4.41 -5.16
C THR A 322 9.86 -3.18 -4.79
N LEU A 323 8.53 -3.30 -4.76
CA LEU A 323 7.61 -2.18 -4.45
C LEU A 323 7.69 -1.70 -2.98
N GLU A 324 8.12 -2.56 -2.06
CA GLU A 324 8.37 -2.16 -0.65
C GLU A 324 9.63 -1.31 -0.48
N ASN A 325 10.62 -1.49 -1.37
CA ASN A 325 11.87 -0.73 -1.34
C ASN A 325 11.77 0.61 -2.10
N LEU A 326 10.83 0.73 -3.03
CA LEU A 326 10.62 1.91 -3.89
C LEU A 326 9.78 3.00 -3.21
N THR A 327 10.28 3.52 -2.09
CA THR A 327 9.72 4.74 -1.47
C THR A 327 9.88 5.95 -2.40
N ILE A 328 9.10 7.02 -2.20
CA ILE A 328 9.12 8.25 -3.02
C ILE A 328 10.54 8.70 -3.42
N GLY A 329 11.45 8.90 -2.46
CA GLY A 329 12.82 9.35 -2.77
C GLY A 329 13.67 8.34 -3.55
N ALA A 330 13.37 7.05 -3.47
CA ALA A 330 14.02 6.01 -4.26
C ALA A 330 13.48 5.93 -5.71
N ILE A 331 12.30 6.50 -5.97
CA ILE A 331 11.76 6.71 -7.33
C ILE A 331 12.42 7.94 -7.97
N ASP A 332 12.63 9.00 -7.19
CA ASP A 332 13.33 10.23 -7.62
C ASP A 332 14.81 9.98 -7.99
N GLU A 333 15.48 9.04 -7.32
CA GLU A 333 16.89 8.69 -7.54
C GLU A 333 17.15 7.75 -8.75
N ARG A 334 16.10 7.24 -9.40
CA ARG A 334 16.16 6.41 -10.62
C ARG A 334 15.98 7.24 -11.91
#